data_AF-A0A0D2J6S6-F1
#
_entry.id   AF-A0A0D2J6S6-F1
#
_cell.length_a   1.000
_cell.length_b   1.000
_cell.length_c   1.000
_cell.angle_alpha   90.00
_cell.angle_beta   90.00
_cell.angle_gamma   90.00
#
_symmetry.space_group_name_H-M   'P 1'
#
loop_
_entity.id
_entity.type
_entity.pdbx_description
1 polymer ?
#
loop_
_entity_poly.entity_id
_entity_poly.type
_entity_poly.pdbx_seq_one_letter_code
_entity_poly.pdbx_strand_id
1 'polypeptide(L)'
;MAGETRPEALDLAQGICVQIGQYFQIQDDFLDCYGDPEVIGKVGTDIEDSKCCWIVCTALEVASDSQKEIIKSNYGQKDPAAVARVKAVYEELGMKGRFGAYEAESYERLSALISEQKLLPEGVFTNLLQKIYKRSK
;
A
#
# COMPACT_ATOMS: atom_id res chain seq x y z
N MET A 1 18.65 -18.14 3.42
CA MET A 1 19.60 -17.80 2.33
C MET A 1 20.64 -18.89 2.27
N ALA A 2 21.11 -19.28 1.09
CA ALA A 2 21.95 -20.47 0.85
C ALA A 2 23.30 -20.49 1.61
N GLY A 3 23.27 -20.65 2.94
CA GLY A 3 24.42 -20.61 3.84
C GLY A 3 24.89 -19.20 4.27
N GLU A 4 24.23 -18.12 3.84
CA GLU A 4 24.59 -16.75 4.23
C GLU A 4 24.25 -16.46 5.70
N THR A 5 25.25 -16.06 6.48
CA THR A 5 25.16 -15.81 7.94
C THR A 5 25.78 -14.49 8.37
N ARG A 6 26.34 -13.70 7.44
CA ARG A 6 26.94 -12.40 7.76
C ARG A 6 25.88 -11.44 8.29
N PRO A 7 26.02 -10.90 9.52
CA PRO A 7 25.03 -10.01 10.12
C PRO A 7 24.70 -8.81 9.24
N GLU A 8 25.70 -8.15 8.64
CA GLU A 8 25.52 -6.99 7.79
C GLU A 8 24.70 -7.28 6.52
N ALA A 9 24.82 -8.50 5.98
CA ALA A 9 24.04 -8.93 4.82
C ALA A 9 22.60 -9.24 5.23
N LEU A 10 22.40 -9.87 6.41
CA LEU A 10 21.08 -10.16 6.95
C LEU A 10 20.30 -8.88 7.29
N ASP A 11 20.95 -7.90 7.92
CA ASP A 11 20.36 -6.62 8.28
C ASP A 11 19.97 -5.82 7.03
N LEU A 12 20.83 -5.81 6.00
CA LEU A 12 20.51 -5.20 4.71
C LEU A 12 19.30 -5.89 4.05
N ALA A 13 19.29 -7.22 3.99
CA ALA A 13 18.16 -7.97 3.44
C ALA A 13 16.87 -7.65 4.17
N GLN A 14 16.91 -7.60 5.51
CA GLN A 14 15.76 -7.24 6.33
C GLN A 14 15.27 -5.83 6.00
N GLY A 15 16.17 -4.85 5.93
CA GLY A 15 15.82 -3.47 5.59
C GLY A 15 15.11 -3.34 4.25
N ILE A 16 15.65 -3.97 3.20
CA ILE A 16 15.03 -3.98 1.86
C ILE A 16 13.68 -4.71 1.89
N CYS A 17 13.64 -5.91 2.46
CA CYS A 17 12.42 -6.73 2.51
C CYS A 17 11.29 -6.08 3.31
N VAL A 18 11.59 -5.38 4.41
CA VAL A 18 10.58 -4.64 5.18
C VAL A 18 9.97 -3.52 4.34
N GLN A 19 10.79 -2.77 3.60
CA GLN A 19 10.28 -1.70 2.74
C GLN A 19 9.46 -2.24 1.55
N ILE A 20 9.89 -3.36 0.95
CA ILE A 20 9.12 -4.07 -0.08
C ILE A 20 7.78 -4.53 0.50
N GLY A 21 7.78 -5.14 1.69
CA GLY A 21 6.56 -5.60 2.36
C GLY A 21 5.60 -4.47 2.69
N GLN A 22 6.12 -3.32 3.12
CA GLN A 22 5.32 -2.12 3.37
C GLN A 22 4.64 -1.62 2.10
N TYR A 23 5.39 -1.50 0.99
CA TYR A 23 4.82 -1.12 -0.31
C TYR A 23 3.73 -2.12 -0.76
N PHE A 24 4.01 -3.43 -0.62
CA PHE A 24 3.05 -4.47 -0.98
C PHE A 24 1.75 -4.38 -0.19
N GLN A 25 1.83 -4.13 1.12
CA GLN A 25 0.64 -3.98 1.97
C GLN A 25 -0.16 -2.72 1.62
N ILE A 26 0.52 -1.59 1.38
CA ILE A 26 -0.15 -0.34 0.98
C ILE A 26 -0.87 -0.51 -0.37
N GLN A 27 -0.27 -1.24 -1.30
CA GLN A 27 -0.93 -1.60 -2.55
C GLN A 27 -2.11 -2.55 -2.33
N ASP A 28 -2.03 -3.50 -1.39
CA ASP A 28 -3.17 -4.36 -1.03
C ASP A 28 -4.34 -3.55 -0.48
N ASP A 29 -4.07 -2.64 0.47
CA ASP A 29 -5.07 -1.72 1.03
C ASP A 29 -5.71 -0.85 -0.05
N PHE A 30 -4.90 -0.40 -1.03
CA PHE A 30 -5.41 0.37 -2.17
C PHE A 30 -6.34 -0.45 -3.05
N LEU A 31 -5.92 -1.66 -3.40
CA LEU A 31 -6.67 -2.61 -4.21
C LEU A 31 -7.95 -3.05 -3.51
N ASP A 32 -7.96 -3.22 -2.19
CA ASP A 32 -9.16 -3.54 -1.42
C ASP A 32 -10.24 -2.45 -1.58
N CYS A 33 -9.85 -1.18 -1.57
CA CYS A 33 -10.79 -0.08 -1.73
C CYS A 33 -11.23 0.16 -3.20
N TYR A 34 -10.29 0.06 -4.16
CA TYR A 34 -10.48 0.56 -5.53
C TYR A 34 -10.44 -0.49 -6.63
N GLY A 35 -9.87 -1.66 -6.38
CA GLY A 35 -9.74 -2.65 -7.41
C GLY A 35 -11.04 -3.38 -7.71
N ASP A 36 -11.09 -3.93 -8.92
CA ASP A 36 -12.24 -4.66 -9.40
C ASP A 36 -12.31 -6.03 -8.69
N PRO A 37 -13.43 -6.37 -8.02
CA PRO A 37 -13.61 -7.66 -7.37
C PRO A 37 -13.37 -8.86 -8.28
N GLU A 38 -13.66 -8.75 -9.58
CA GLU A 38 -13.42 -9.82 -10.56
C GLU A 38 -11.92 -10.05 -10.81
N VAL A 39 -11.12 -8.99 -10.72
CA VAL A 39 -9.67 -9.04 -10.95
C VAL A 39 -8.93 -9.47 -9.68
N ILE A 40 -9.32 -8.92 -8.52
CA ILE A 40 -8.70 -9.25 -7.22
C ILE A 40 -9.18 -10.61 -6.72
N GLY A 41 -10.39 -11.05 -7.09
CA GLY A 41 -10.99 -12.30 -6.65
C GLY A 41 -11.60 -12.25 -5.24
N LYS A 42 -11.71 -11.04 -4.65
CA LYS A 42 -12.41 -10.77 -3.40
C LYS A 42 -13.14 -9.43 -3.50
N VAL A 43 -14.23 -9.30 -2.75
CA VAL A 43 -14.82 -7.98 -2.45
C VAL A 43 -13.99 -7.39 -1.32
N GLY A 44 -13.51 -6.15 -1.48
CA GLY A 44 -12.81 -5.46 -0.41
C GLY A 44 -13.75 -5.07 0.72
N THR A 45 -13.25 -5.13 1.95
CA THR A 45 -14.03 -4.96 3.18
C THR A 45 -13.37 -4.03 4.19
N ASP A 46 -12.24 -3.40 3.85
CA ASP A 46 -11.46 -2.62 4.81
C ASP A 46 -12.23 -1.47 5.46
N ILE A 47 -13.14 -0.83 4.71
CA ILE A 47 -13.99 0.25 5.22
C ILE A 47 -15.02 -0.32 6.20
N GLU A 48 -15.72 -1.39 5.81
CA GLU A 48 -16.75 -2.04 6.62
C GLU A 48 -16.19 -2.65 7.91
N ASP A 49 -14.98 -3.21 7.84
CA ASP A 49 -14.29 -3.87 8.95
C ASP A 49 -13.54 -2.88 9.85
N SER A 50 -13.62 -1.58 9.55
CA SER A 50 -12.92 -0.51 10.28
C SER A 50 -11.40 -0.74 10.35
N LYS A 51 -10.80 -1.27 9.29
CA LYS A 51 -9.36 -1.55 9.29
C LYS A 51 -8.55 -0.25 9.24
N CYS A 52 -7.45 -0.26 9.97
CA CYS A 52 -6.43 0.79 9.91
C CYS A 52 -5.56 0.56 8.68
N CYS A 53 -6.11 0.86 7.50
CA CYS A 53 -5.43 0.71 6.23
C CYS A 53 -4.81 2.05 5.78
N TRP A 54 -3.87 1.99 4.85
CA TRP A 54 -3.15 3.18 4.37
C TRP A 54 -4.08 4.28 3.86
N ILE A 55 -5.15 3.93 3.13
CA ILE A 55 -6.07 4.92 2.56
C ILE A 55 -6.71 5.78 3.64
N VAL A 56 -7.23 5.19 4.72
CA VAL A 56 -7.90 5.97 5.76
C VAL A 56 -6.92 6.84 6.53
N CYS A 57 -5.72 6.34 6.84
CA CYS A 57 -4.67 7.11 7.50
C CYS A 57 -4.29 8.34 6.66
N THR A 58 -3.96 8.12 5.39
CA THR A 58 -3.56 9.21 4.48
C THR A 58 -4.71 10.17 4.19
N ALA A 59 -5.95 9.69 4.07
CA ALA A 59 -7.11 10.55 3.89
C ALA A 59 -7.32 11.48 5.09
N LEU A 60 -7.21 10.97 6.32
CA LEU A 60 -7.38 11.76 7.54
C LEU A 60 -6.30 12.84 7.72
N GLU A 61 -5.09 12.62 7.20
CA GLU A 61 -4.01 13.62 7.22
C GLU A 61 -4.32 14.85 6.36
N VAL A 62 -4.99 14.66 5.21
CA VAL A 62 -5.23 15.72 4.22
C VAL A 62 -6.67 16.25 4.21
N ALA A 63 -7.58 15.56 4.89
CA ALA A 63 -9.00 15.92 4.96
C ALA A 63 -9.24 17.19 5.79
N SER A 64 -10.22 17.98 5.33
CA SER A 64 -10.82 19.03 6.14
C SER A 64 -11.58 18.45 7.35
N ASP A 65 -11.94 19.28 8.32
CA ASP A 65 -12.70 18.83 9.49
C ASP A 65 -14.07 18.27 9.09
N SER A 66 -14.75 18.86 8.10
CA SER A 66 -16.03 18.32 7.61
C SER A 66 -15.87 16.96 6.94
N GLN A 67 -14.82 16.76 6.15
CA GLN A 67 -14.50 15.48 5.52
C GLN A 67 -14.12 14.42 6.57
N LYS A 68 -13.36 14.79 7.60
CA LYS A 68 -13.04 13.91 8.73
C LYS A 68 -14.28 13.43 9.45
N GLU A 69 -15.26 14.31 9.71
CA GLU A 69 -16.51 13.91 10.35
C GLU A 69 -17.36 12.98 9.48
N ILE A 70 -17.35 13.17 8.15
CA ILE A 70 -17.97 12.23 7.22
C ILE A 70 -17.29 10.87 7.31
N ILE A 71 -15.95 10.81 7.26
CA ILE A 71 -15.21 9.55 7.39
C ILE A 71 -15.57 8.88 8.72
N LYS A 72 -15.38 9.56 9.86
CA LYS A 72 -15.62 9.00 11.20
C LYS A 72 -17.05 8.47 11.40
N SER A 73 -18.05 9.17 10.86
CA SER A 73 -19.46 8.79 11.03
C SER A 73 -19.87 7.60 10.18
N ASN A 74 -19.09 7.25 9.15
CA ASN A 74 -19.44 6.23 8.15
C ASN A 74 -18.46 5.06 8.07
N TYR A 75 -17.24 5.21 8.55
CA TYR A 75 -16.23 4.15 8.59
C TYR A 75 -16.62 3.06 9.59
N GLY A 76 -16.35 1.79 9.27
CA GLY A 76 -16.73 0.64 10.10
C GLY A 76 -18.21 0.26 10.05
N GLN A 77 -18.98 0.85 9.14
CA GLN A 77 -20.39 0.55 8.95
C GLN A 77 -20.57 -0.42 7.78
N LYS A 78 -21.40 -1.45 7.96
CA LYS A 78 -21.74 -2.42 6.90
C LYS A 78 -22.79 -1.91 5.91
N ASP A 79 -23.32 -0.71 6.13
CA ASP A 79 -24.26 -0.06 5.22
C ASP A 79 -23.53 0.36 3.93
N PRO A 80 -23.93 -0.15 2.75
CA PRO A 80 -23.31 0.25 1.48
C PRO A 80 -23.36 1.75 1.22
N ALA A 81 -24.38 2.46 1.73
CA ALA A 81 -24.45 3.92 1.58
C ALA A 81 -23.40 4.64 2.44
N ALA A 82 -23.04 4.09 3.62
CA ALA A 82 -21.95 4.61 4.43
C ALA A 82 -20.60 4.40 3.74
N VAL A 83 -20.35 3.20 3.20
CA VAL A 83 -19.14 2.91 2.41
C VAL A 83 -19.03 3.85 1.21
N ALA A 84 -20.13 4.08 0.48
CA ALA A 84 -20.15 5.00 -0.66
C ALA A 84 -19.81 6.44 -0.26
N ARG A 85 -20.28 6.92 0.91
CA ARG A 85 -19.93 8.25 1.43
C ARG A 85 -18.44 8.37 1.74
N VAL A 86 -17.84 7.35 2.35
CA VAL A 86 -16.39 7.32 2.59
C VAL A 86 -15.61 7.34 1.27
N LYS A 87 -15.99 6.49 0.30
CA LYS A 87 -15.33 6.44 -1.02
C LYS A 87 -15.47 7.76 -1.79
N ALA A 88 -16.59 8.46 -1.67
CA ALA A 88 -16.77 9.79 -2.26
C ALA A 88 -15.77 10.81 -1.70
N VAL A 89 -15.57 10.83 -0.39
CA VAL A 89 -14.54 11.68 0.23
C VAL A 89 -13.14 11.31 -0.27
N TYR A 90 -12.82 10.01 -0.43
CA TYR A 90 -11.52 9.62 -0.97
C TYR A 90 -11.30 10.07 -2.42
N GLU A 91 -12.35 10.08 -3.24
CA GLU A 91 -12.27 10.62 -4.60
C GLU A 91 -12.04 12.13 -4.58
N GLU A 92 -12.77 12.89 -3.74
CA GLU A 92 -12.54 14.34 -3.55
C GLU A 92 -11.11 14.67 -3.11
N LEU A 93 -10.53 13.83 -2.25
CA LEU A 93 -9.16 13.99 -1.76
C LEU A 93 -8.08 13.54 -2.77
N GLY A 94 -8.50 12.99 -3.91
CA GLY A 94 -7.60 12.54 -4.97
C GLY A 94 -6.75 11.33 -4.55
N MET A 95 -7.29 10.41 -3.75
CA MET A 95 -6.51 9.32 -3.16
C MET A 95 -5.86 8.39 -4.19
N LYS A 96 -6.47 8.19 -5.37
CA LYS A 96 -5.85 7.46 -6.49
C LYS A 96 -4.56 8.12 -6.98
N GLY A 97 -4.57 9.44 -7.12
CA GLY A 97 -3.39 10.19 -7.54
C GLY A 97 -2.28 10.14 -6.48
N ARG A 98 -2.65 10.22 -5.20
CA ARG A 98 -1.71 10.10 -4.07
C ARG A 98 -1.06 8.73 -4.01
N PHE A 99 -1.85 7.67 -4.19
CA PHE A 99 -1.32 6.31 -4.30
C PHE A 99 -0.37 6.18 -5.49
N GLY A 100 -0.74 6.69 -6.67
CA GLY A 100 0.12 6.66 -7.85
C GLY A 100 1.46 7.36 -7.65
N ALA A 101 1.48 8.50 -6.95
CA ALA A 101 2.71 9.20 -6.58
C ALA A 101 3.56 8.37 -5.59
N TYR A 102 2.93 7.85 -4.54
CA TYR A 102 3.60 6.98 -3.55
C TYR A 102 4.18 5.71 -4.19
N GLU A 103 3.45 5.09 -5.12
CA GLU A 103 3.88 3.88 -5.83
C GLU A 103 5.11 4.16 -6.70
N ALA A 104 5.10 5.26 -7.45
CA ALA A 104 6.25 5.67 -8.26
C ALA A 104 7.48 5.96 -7.39
N GLU A 105 7.32 6.78 -6.34
CA GLU A 105 8.41 7.13 -5.41
C GLU A 105 8.96 5.89 -4.71
N SER A 106 8.10 4.98 -4.25
CA SER A 106 8.52 3.75 -3.60
C SER A 106 9.30 2.85 -4.54
N TYR A 107 8.87 2.73 -5.79
CA TYR A 107 9.58 1.93 -6.80
C TYR A 107 10.96 2.53 -7.12
N GLU A 108 11.05 3.85 -7.33
CA GLU A 108 12.31 4.53 -7.57
C GLU A 108 13.28 4.35 -6.40
N ARG A 109 12.82 4.61 -5.18
CA ARG A 109 13.61 4.47 -3.95
C ARG A 109 14.10 3.03 -3.73
N LEU A 110 13.21 2.04 -3.89
CA LEU A 110 13.58 0.63 -3.73
C LEU A 110 14.56 0.18 -4.82
N SER A 111 14.36 0.61 -6.07
CA SER A 111 15.26 0.31 -7.18
C SER A 111 16.66 0.88 -6.95
N ALA A 112 16.74 2.13 -6.49
CA ALA A 112 18.00 2.77 -6.12
C ALA A 112 18.71 2.00 -5.00
N LEU A 113 18.01 1.73 -3.89
CA LEU A 113 18.55 0.99 -2.74
C LEU A 113 19.10 -0.40 -3.14
N ILE A 114 18.37 -1.12 -3.99
CA ILE A 114 18.81 -2.44 -4.47
C ILE A 114 20.05 -2.34 -5.37
N SER A 115 20.15 -1.31 -6.20
CA SER A 115 21.28 -1.11 -7.12
C SER A 115 22.55 -0.59 -6.43
N GLU A 116 22.40 0.16 -5.34
CA GLU A 116 23.52 0.76 -4.60
C GLU A 116 24.20 -0.25 -3.68
N GLN A 117 23.45 -1.18 -3.09
CA GLN A 117 24.02 -2.19 -2.21
C GLN A 117 24.93 -3.17 -2.97
N LYS A 118 25.92 -3.75 -2.26
CA LYS A 118 26.94 -4.66 -2.85
C LYS A 118 27.11 -5.97 -2.09
N LEU A 119 26.32 -6.19 -1.04
CA LEU A 119 26.50 -7.35 -0.16
C LEU A 119 25.76 -8.59 -0.65
N LEU A 120 24.65 -8.39 -1.37
CA LEU A 120 23.73 -9.44 -1.80
C LEU A 120 23.44 -9.35 -3.30
N PRO A 121 23.06 -10.47 -3.95
CA PRO A 121 22.68 -10.45 -5.35
C PRO A 121 21.42 -9.59 -5.58
N GLU A 122 21.57 -8.52 -6.37
CA GLU A 122 20.49 -7.58 -6.71
C GLU A 122 19.28 -8.29 -7.33
N GLY A 123 19.53 -9.36 -8.10
CA GLY A 123 18.52 -10.19 -8.75
C GLY A 123 17.47 -10.78 -7.80
N VAL A 124 17.81 -11.03 -6.53
CA VAL A 124 16.86 -11.57 -5.56
C VAL A 124 15.76 -10.55 -5.25
N PHE A 125 16.13 -9.28 -5.09
CA PHE A 125 15.20 -8.21 -4.73
C PHE A 125 14.51 -7.61 -5.95
N THR A 126 15.24 -7.40 -7.05
CA THR A 126 14.67 -6.82 -8.29
C THR A 126 13.58 -7.72 -8.87
N ASN A 127 13.77 -9.04 -8.91
CA ASN A 127 12.75 -9.98 -9.38
C ASN A 127 11.49 -9.96 -8.51
N LEU A 128 11.63 -9.75 -7.19
CA LEU A 128 10.50 -9.62 -6.29
C LEU A 128 9.78 -8.28 -6.53
N LEU A 129 10.53 -7.18 -6.59
CA LEU A 129 9.99 -5.83 -6.81
C LEU A 129 9.23 -5.72 -8.13
N GLN A 130 9.76 -6.30 -9.22
CA GLN A 130 9.10 -6.31 -10.53
C GLN A 130 7.77 -7.06 -10.53
N LYS A 131 7.62 -8.09 -9.69
CA LYS A 131 6.36 -8.85 -9.59
C LYS A 131 5.27 -8.10 -8.84
N ILE A 132 5.65 -7.21 -7.92
CA ILE A 132 4.69 -6.45 -7.10
C ILE A 132 4.41 -5.06 -7.68
N TYR A 133 5.32 -4.49 -8.46
CA TYR A 133 5.12 -3.17 -9.03
C TYR A 133 3.93 -3.15 -9.99
N LYS A 134 2.97 -2.23 -9.75
CA LYS A 134 1.73 -2.12 -10.52
C LYS A 134 0.95 -3.43 -10.64
N ARG A 135 1.00 -4.29 -9.62
CA ARG A 135 0.21 -5.51 -9.62
C ARG A 135 -1.27 -5.16 -9.66
N SER A 136 -2.01 -5.94 -10.43
CA SER A 136 -3.47 -5.86 -10.49
C SER A 136 -4.15 -7.00 -9.71
N LYS A 137 -3.38 -7.92 -9.13
CA LYS A 137 -3.84 -9.10 -8.38
C LYS A 137 -2.91 -9.45 -7.22
#